data_AF-A0A7Z0J659-F1
#
_entry.id   AF-A0A7Z0J659-F1
#
_cell.length_a   1.000
_cell.length_b   1.000
_cell.length_c   1.000
_cell.angle_alpha   90.00
_cell.angle_beta   90.00
_cell.angle_gamma   90.00
#
_symmetry.space_group_name_H-M   'P 1'
#
loop_
_entity.id
_entity.type
_entity.pdbx_description
1 polymer ?
#
loop_
_entity_poly.entity_id
_entity_poly.type
_entity_poly.pdbx_seq_one_letter_code
_entity_poly.pdbx_strand_id
1 'polypeptide(L)'
;MSNLDPGSTSPLEPETVELSDADAVADAPVELNVKSRFNALPKPTKVGLAAGLALLLVAGGTGAAFAAVGAANKAAHTAAVTDYTEAMKALALAKKADATKSDLLGTTVVDAGAFNTQVGALVTAVEGIVDEPARLAVDGERKTFEKLFTGIAADRTLDVKTGKLVEGTKVIATPDAPTANETQETDDIKAVTEKLGKLIAAKTKATDDTGKLISKVATGTQNLLDTFPAVIESVPAHGQGRLDGSVSAGQGERDALTAAIAAFKDKKANPVETLTAYAAAAEAVRASHDAVEAQKAAEAAAAAQAAADEAARNSGGGYSGGGGGGGGGGNSGGGGGYSGGGGGGNSGGGGGGGGGSSSDGGYTIGVGSNMTCNNAGGSNSSSGGLLLIPGLNVASYWVSGGPGNWTVHWTCNAPDDGSSDW
;
A
#
# COMPACT_ATOMS: atom_id res chain seq x y z
N MET A 1 25.64 -37.00 -47.52
CA MET A 1 25.19 -36.15 -48.64
C MET A 1 23.70 -36.35 -48.81
N SER A 2 22.91 -35.61 -48.06
CA SER A 2 21.45 -35.58 -48.17
C SER A 2 21.02 -34.16 -47.86
N ASN A 3 20.41 -33.53 -48.86
CA ASN A 3 19.86 -32.19 -48.85
C ASN A 3 18.77 -32.07 -47.78
N LEU A 4 18.88 -31.04 -46.94
CA LEU A 4 17.75 -30.50 -46.19
C LEU A 4 17.54 -29.06 -46.64
N ASP A 5 16.30 -28.83 -47.05
CA ASP A 5 15.68 -27.65 -47.62
C ASP A 5 15.49 -26.56 -46.55
N PRO A 6 15.95 -25.31 -46.74
CA PRO A 6 15.67 -24.22 -45.80
C PRO A 6 14.29 -23.62 -46.10
N GLY A 7 13.26 -24.22 -45.51
CA GLY A 7 11.89 -23.71 -45.55
C GLY A 7 11.74 -22.40 -44.76
N SER A 8 11.58 -21.31 -45.49
CA SER A 8 10.57 -20.25 -45.29
C SER A 8 10.33 -19.78 -43.84
N THR A 9 11.12 -18.80 -43.38
CA THR A 9 10.73 -17.92 -42.28
C THR A 9 9.82 -16.82 -42.81
N SER A 10 8.50 -17.00 -42.66
CA SER A 10 7.54 -15.90 -42.76
C SER A 10 7.73 -14.97 -41.55
N PRO A 11 7.84 -13.65 -41.73
CA PRO A 11 7.87 -12.72 -40.61
C PRO A 11 6.47 -12.67 -39.99
N LEU A 12 6.40 -12.91 -38.68
CA LEU A 12 5.22 -12.61 -37.88
C LEU A 12 5.04 -11.09 -37.90
N GLU A 13 4.06 -10.62 -38.66
CA GLU A 13 3.58 -9.25 -38.59
C GLU A 13 3.05 -8.98 -37.17
N PRO A 14 3.35 -7.83 -36.56
CA PRO A 14 2.77 -7.47 -35.29
C PRO A 14 1.27 -7.25 -35.49
N GLU A 15 0.47 -8.10 -34.84
CA GLU A 15 -0.96 -7.94 -34.70
C GLU A 15 -1.22 -6.61 -33.98
N THR A 16 -1.56 -5.58 -34.76
CA THR A 16 -2.07 -4.31 -34.25
C THR A 16 -3.40 -4.60 -33.57
N VAL A 17 -3.38 -4.69 -32.24
CA VAL A 17 -4.59 -4.60 -31.43
C VAL A 17 -5.14 -3.19 -31.63
N GLU A 18 -6.15 -3.07 -32.50
CA GLU A 18 -7.01 -1.90 -32.54
C GLU A 18 -7.63 -1.74 -31.16
N LEU A 19 -7.15 -0.75 -30.41
CA LEU A 19 -7.84 -0.16 -29.29
C LEU A 19 -9.14 0.44 -29.83
N SER A 20 -10.20 -0.38 -29.82
CA SER A 20 -11.56 0.07 -30.08
C SER A 20 -11.88 1.22 -29.13
N ASP A 21 -12.34 2.31 -29.72
CA ASP A 21 -12.75 3.55 -29.11
C ASP A 21 -13.45 3.35 -27.74
N ALA A 22 -12.68 3.58 -26.67
CA ALA A 22 -13.26 3.91 -25.38
C ALA A 22 -13.68 5.38 -25.46
N ASP A 23 -14.87 5.55 -26.01
CA ASP A 23 -15.59 6.80 -26.15
C ASP A 23 -15.48 7.65 -24.89
N ALA A 24 -15.16 8.91 -25.15
CA ALA A 24 -15.16 9.99 -24.20
C ALA A 24 -16.53 10.11 -23.51
N VAL A 25 -16.60 9.74 -22.23
CA VAL A 25 -17.52 10.42 -21.30
C VAL A 25 -16.79 11.66 -20.81
N ALA A 26 -16.69 12.64 -21.73
CA ALA A 26 -16.47 14.01 -21.34
C ALA A 26 -17.70 14.43 -20.53
N ASP A 27 -17.55 14.53 -19.22
CA ASP A 27 -18.47 15.23 -18.34
C ASP A 27 -18.64 16.65 -18.90
N ALA A 28 -19.73 16.85 -19.63
CA ALA A 28 -20.13 18.16 -20.06
C ALA A 28 -20.45 18.97 -18.80
N PRO A 29 -19.89 20.19 -18.64
CA PRO A 29 -20.40 21.08 -17.61
C PRO A 29 -21.90 21.25 -17.87
N VAL A 30 -22.72 21.06 -16.83
CA VAL A 30 -24.14 21.41 -16.87
C VAL A 30 -24.22 22.94 -17.00
N GLU A 31 -24.03 23.46 -18.21
CA GLU A 31 -24.49 24.78 -18.56
C GLU A 31 -26.01 24.70 -18.64
N LEU A 32 -26.67 25.36 -17.69
CA LEU A 32 -28.11 25.60 -17.68
C LEU A 32 -28.50 26.47 -18.88
N ASN A 33 -28.52 25.87 -20.07
CA ASN A 33 -28.99 26.51 -21.28
C ASN A 33 -30.52 26.54 -21.26
N VAL A 34 -31.08 27.65 -20.78
CA VAL A 34 -32.54 27.91 -20.71
C VAL A 34 -33.25 27.64 -22.05
N LYS A 35 -32.53 27.81 -23.17
CA LYS A 35 -33.02 27.54 -24.53
C LYS A 35 -33.22 26.04 -24.80
N SER A 36 -32.37 25.19 -24.22
CA SER A 36 -32.49 23.72 -24.28
C SER A 36 -33.72 23.25 -23.49
N ARG A 37 -33.94 23.75 -22.27
CA ARG A 37 -35.12 23.40 -21.45
C ARG A 37 -36.43 23.91 -22.05
N PHE A 38 -36.44 25.10 -22.66
CA PHE A 38 -37.62 25.57 -23.41
C PHE A 38 -37.91 24.69 -24.62
N ASN A 39 -36.87 24.20 -25.31
CA ASN A 39 -37.02 23.28 -26.44
C ASN A 39 -37.36 21.84 -26.05
N ALA A 40 -37.10 21.43 -24.81
CA ALA A 40 -37.51 20.12 -24.28
C ALA A 40 -39.00 20.04 -23.90
N LEU A 41 -39.69 21.18 -23.78
CA LEU A 41 -41.13 21.18 -23.47
C LEU A 41 -41.95 20.53 -24.61
N PRO A 42 -42.96 19.69 -24.29
CA PRO A 42 -43.90 19.16 -25.27
C PRO A 42 -44.54 20.28 -26.09
N LYS A 43 -44.74 20.05 -27.40
CA LYS A 43 -45.38 21.01 -28.33
C LYS A 43 -46.67 21.65 -27.78
N PRO A 44 -47.62 20.93 -27.12
CA PRO A 44 -48.81 21.57 -26.57
C PRO A 44 -48.51 22.57 -25.44
N THR A 45 -47.48 22.33 -24.64
CA THR A 45 -47.08 23.22 -23.53
C THR A 45 -46.43 24.51 -24.04
N LYS A 46 -45.63 24.42 -25.11
CA LYS A 46 -45.06 25.59 -25.81
C LYS A 46 -46.15 26.47 -26.42
N VAL A 47 -47.14 25.83 -27.05
CA VAL A 47 -48.29 26.52 -27.66
C VAL A 47 -49.17 27.15 -26.58
N GLY A 48 -49.38 26.49 -25.43
CA GLY A 48 -50.12 27.06 -24.30
C GLY A 48 -49.44 28.29 -23.69
N LEU A 49 -48.10 28.27 -23.58
CA LEU A 49 -47.32 29.38 -23.04
C LEU A 49 -47.28 30.59 -24.00
N ALA A 50 -47.17 30.32 -25.31
CA ALA A 50 -47.23 31.36 -26.34
C ALA A 50 -48.65 31.94 -26.53
N ALA A 51 -49.69 31.09 -26.47
CA ALA A 51 -51.09 31.52 -26.56
C ALA A 51 -51.54 32.29 -25.31
N GLY A 52 -51.05 31.91 -24.13
CA GLY A 52 -51.27 32.66 -22.89
C GLY A 52 -50.64 34.05 -22.93
N LEU A 53 -49.46 34.21 -23.54
CA LEU A 53 -48.82 35.51 -23.74
C LEU A 53 -49.55 36.39 -24.76
N ALA A 54 -50.08 35.78 -25.83
CA ALA A 54 -50.80 36.50 -26.89
C ALA A 54 -52.21 36.95 -26.44
N LEU A 55 -52.92 36.17 -25.62
CA LEU A 55 -54.23 36.57 -25.07
C LEU A 55 -54.12 37.71 -24.05
N LEU A 56 -52.98 37.83 -23.37
CA LEU A 56 -52.66 38.91 -22.43
C LEU A 56 -52.45 40.27 -23.11
N LEU A 57 -52.10 40.28 -24.41
CA LEU A 57 -51.88 41.49 -25.20
C LEU A 57 -53.15 42.01 -25.89
N VAL A 58 -54.19 41.17 -26.04
CA VAL A 58 -55.41 41.52 -26.82
C VAL A 58 -56.60 41.89 -25.92
N ALA A 59 -56.67 41.40 -24.68
CA ALA A 59 -57.76 41.71 -23.76
C ALA A 59 -57.37 42.80 -22.76
N GLY A 60 -57.60 44.07 -23.12
CA GLY A 60 -57.43 45.26 -22.27
C GLY A 60 -58.41 45.36 -21.10
N GLY A 61 -58.50 44.31 -20.27
CA GLY A 61 -59.24 44.29 -19.01
C GLY A 61 -58.27 44.13 -17.85
N THR A 62 -58.02 45.22 -17.12
CA THR A 62 -56.99 45.33 -16.09
C THR A 62 -57.07 44.25 -15.00
N GLY A 63 -58.22 43.61 -14.75
CA GLY A 63 -58.36 42.57 -13.71
C GLY A 63 -57.79 41.18 -14.05
N ALA A 64 -57.86 40.72 -15.30
CA ALA A 64 -57.42 39.37 -15.68
C ALA A 64 -55.89 39.28 -15.87
N ALA A 65 -55.26 40.38 -16.26
CA ALA A 65 -53.81 40.47 -16.40
C ALA A 65 -53.08 40.26 -15.05
N PHE A 66 -53.61 40.78 -13.94
CA PHE A 66 -52.98 40.61 -12.63
C PHE A 66 -53.03 39.17 -12.11
N ALA A 67 -54.11 38.42 -12.39
CA ALA A 67 -54.21 37.01 -11.98
C ALA A 67 -53.19 36.12 -12.71
N ALA A 68 -52.99 36.34 -14.01
CA ALA A 68 -52.00 35.60 -14.80
C ALA A 68 -50.55 35.90 -14.39
N VAL A 69 -50.25 37.17 -14.10
CA VAL A 69 -48.92 37.57 -13.58
C VAL A 69 -48.65 36.94 -12.21
N GLY A 70 -49.65 36.87 -11.33
CA GLY A 70 -49.53 36.21 -10.03
C GLY A 70 -49.22 34.71 -10.14
N ALA A 71 -49.92 34.00 -11.03
CA ALA A 71 -49.68 32.57 -11.27
C ALA A 71 -48.28 32.30 -11.85
N ALA A 72 -47.84 33.12 -12.81
CA ALA A 72 -46.50 33.01 -13.39
C ALA A 72 -45.39 33.26 -12.36
N ASN A 73 -45.55 34.27 -11.49
CA ASN A 73 -44.56 34.56 -10.45
C ASN A 73 -44.48 33.44 -9.40
N LYS A 74 -45.62 32.87 -9.00
CA LYS A 74 -45.66 31.71 -8.09
C LYS A 74 -44.95 30.50 -8.69
N ALA A 75 -45.19 30.19 -9.96
CA ALA A 75 -44.51 29.09 -10.65
C ALA A 75 -43.00 29.30 -10.76
N ALA A 76 -42.56 30.52 -11.10
CA ALA A 76 -41.14 30.88 -11.15
C ALA A 76 -40.45 30.77 -9.78
N HIS A 77 -41.15 31.18 -8.72
CA HIS A 77 -40.67 31.05 -7.34
C HIS A 77 -40.52 29.58 -6.93
N THR A 78 -41.55 28.75 -7.15
CA THR A 78 -41.49 27.31 -6.87
C THR A 78 -40.33 26.64 -7.62
N ALA A 79 -40.12 26.98 -8.90
CA ALA A 79 -38.99 26.46 -9.66
C ALA A 79 -37.64 26.87 -9.05
N ALA A 80 -37.48 28.13 -8.63
CA ALA A 80 -36.25 28.61 -7.98
C ALA A 80 -35.98 27.89 -6.65
N VAL A 81 -37.01 27.62 -5.84
CA VAL A 81 -36.89 26.84 -4.58
C VAL A 81 -36.47 25.40 -4.87
N THR A 82 -37.04 24.77 -5.91
CA THR A 82 -36.64 23.43 -6.34
C THR A 82 -35.18 23.39 -6.79
N ASP A 83 -34.76 24.31 -7.67
CA ASP A 83 -33.38 24.40 -8.15
C ASP A 83 -32.39 24.62 -6.99
N TYR A 84 -32.74 25.47 -6.02
CA TYR A 84 -31.96 25.66 -4.80
C TYR A 84 -31.82 24.37 -3.99
N THR A 85 -32.93 23.63 -3.81
CA THR A 85 -32.94 22.36 -3.07
C THR A 85 -32.07 21.30 -3.74
N GLU A 86 -32.13 21.21 -5.07
CA GLU A 86 -31.27 20.31 -5.85
C GLU A 86 -29.80 20.72 -5.75
N ALA A 87 -29.48 22.01 -5.84
CA ALA A 87 -28.12 22.51 -5.68
C ALA A 87 -27.56 22.21 -4.28
N MET A 88 -28.37 22.31 -3.21
CA MET A 88 -27.94 21.94 -1.86
C MET A 88 -27.64 20.43 -1.75
N LYS A 89 -28.44 19.57 -2.36
CA LYS A 89 -28.16 18.12 -2.44
C LYS A 89 -26.86 17.84 -3.20
N ALA A 90 -26.67 18.47 -4.36
CA ALA A 90 -25.46 18.34 -5.15
C ALA A 90 -24.20 18.81 -4.39
N LEU A 91 -24.30 19.91 -3.65
CA LEU A 91 -23.20 20.38 -2.79
C LEU A 91 -22.89 19.39 -1.66
N ALA A 92 -23.90 18.79 -1.05
CA ALA A 92 -23.69 17.76 -0.02
C ALA A 92 -22.96 16.53 -0.58
N LEU A 93 -23.33 16.07 -1.78
CA LEU A 93 -22.64 14.99 -2.49
C LEU A 93 -21.20 15.36 -2.85
N ALA A 94 -20.96 16.56 -3.39
CA ALA A 94 -19.62 17.04 -3.72
C ALA A 94 -18.73 17.13 -2.48
N LYS A 95 -19.25 17.61 -1.34
CA LYS A 95 -18.53 17.63 -0.06
C LYS A 95 -18.18 16.22 0.42
N LYS A 96 -19.10 15.25 0.28
CA LYS A 96 -18.85 13.86 0.65
C LYS A 96 -17.76 13.23 -0.23
N ALA A 97 -17.81 13.45 -1.55
CA ALA A 97 -16.81 12.96 -2.49
C ALA A 97 -15.41 13.53 -2.20
N ASP A 98 -15.33 14.84 -1.94
CA ASP A 98 -14.09 15.53 -1.54
C ASP A 98 -13.50 14.95 -0.25
N ALA A 99 -14.34 14.70 0.76
CA ALA A 99 -13.91 14.06 2.01
C ALA A 99 -13.38 12.64 1.78
N THR A 100 -14.13 11.79 1.06
CA THR A 100 -13.70 10.42 0.73
C THR A 100 -12.39 10.39 -0.06
N LYS A 101 -12.20 11.27 -1.04
CA LYS A 101 -10.94 11.35 -1.79
C LYS A 101 -9.80 11.87 -0.94
N SER A 102 -10.05 12.80 -0.02
CA SER A 102 -9.04 13.30 0.92
C SER A 102 -8.59 12.19 1.89
N ASP A 103 -9.52 11.40 2.42
CA ASP A 103 -9.21 10.25 3.26
C ASP A 103 -8.38 9.21 2.48
N LEU A 104 -8.78 8.91 1.25
CA LEU A 104 -8.05 8.00 0.37
C LEU A 104 -6.63 8.50 0.06
N LEU A 105 -6.45 9.81 -0.14
CA LEU A 105 -5.12 10.38 -0.29
C LEU A 105 -4.29 10.21 0.97
N GLY A 106 -4.88 10.45 2.15
CA GLY A 106 -4.25 10.25 3.45
C GLY A 106 -3.72 8.82 3.62
N THR A 107 -4.57 7.81 3.37
CA THR A 107 -4.16 6.40 3.43
C THR A 107 -3.09 6.07 2.39
N THR A 108 -3.23 6.59 1.16
CA THR A 108 -2.25 6.38 0.08
C THR A 108 -0.86 6.90 0.45
N VAL A 109 -0.78 8.05 1.13
CA VAL A 109 0.50 8.63 1.59
C VAL A 109 1.12 7.79 2.71
N VAL A 110 0.32 7.26 3.64
CA VAL A 110 0.80 6.36 4.71
C VAL A 110 1.36 5.08 4.11
N ASP A 111 0.62 4.45 3.20
CA ASP A 111 1.03 3.22 2.53
C ASP A 111 2.32 3.44 1.73
N ALA A 112 2.44 4.58 1.03
CA ALA A 112 3.67 4.98 0.35
C ALA A 112 4.86 5.13 1.32
N GLY A 113 4.64 5.74 2.49
CA GLY A 113 5.67 5.88 3.52
C GLY A 113 6.11 4.52 4.10
N ALA A 114 5.16 3.62 4.35
CA ALA A 114 5.45 2.26 4.81
C ALA A 114 6.22 1.46 3.75
N PHE A 115 5.78 1.51 2.49
CA PHE A 115 6.46 0.87 1.37
C PHE A 115 7.89 1.40 1.20
N ASN A 116 8.08 2.72 1.22
CA ASN A 116 9.41 3.35 1.15
C ASN A 116 10.35 2.87 2.28
N THR A 117 9.81 2.69 3.49
CA THR A 117 10.56 2.18 4.65
C THR A 117 10.98 0.73 4.43
N GLN A 118 10.08 -0.12 3.94
CA GLN A 118 10.38 -1.52 3.60
C GLN A 118 11.46 -1.63 2.52
N VAL A 119 11.34 -0.86 1.43
CA VAL A 119 12.34 -0.83 0.37
C VAL A 119 13.68 -0.30 0.88
N GLY A 120 13.70 0.69 1.77
CA GLY A 120 14.92 1.18 2.40
C GLY A 120 15.63 0.11 3.24
N ALA A 121 14.88 -0.61 4.08
CA ALA A 121 15.41 -1.73 4.85
C ALA A 121 15.96 -2.84 3.93
N LEU A 122 15.25 -3.11 2.83
CA LEU A 122 15.68 -4.09 1.84
C LEU A 122 16.98 -3.69 1.14
N VAL A 123 17.11 -2.44 0.69
CA VAL A 123 18.33 -1.90 0.07
C VAL A 123 19.55 -2.09 0.98
N THR A 124 19.39 -1.93 2.30
CA THR A 124 20.43 -2.23 3.29
C THR A 124 20.68 -3.73 3.42
N ALA A 125 19.62 -4.53 3.53
CA ALA A 125 19.74 -5.98 3.70
C ALA A 125 20.41 -6.68 2.50
N VAL A 126 20.27 -6.13 1.29
CA VAL A 126 20.88 -6.70 0.08
C VAL A 126 22.28 -6.14 -0.24
N GLU A 127 22.86 -5.32 0.64
CA GLU A 127 24.19 -4.77 0.42
C GLU A 127 25.26 -5.87 0.34
N GLY A 128 26.03 -5.86 -0.76
CA GLY A 128 27.09 -6.85 -1.01
C GLY A 128 26.60 -8.27 -1.36
N ILE A 129 25.29 -8.48 -1.53
CA ILE A 129 24.73 -9.79 -1.90
C ILE A 129 23.95 -9.78 -3.23
N VAL A 130 23.84 -8.62 -3.87
CA VAL A 130 23.28 -8.41 -5.22
C VAL A 130 24.18 -7.45 -6.01
N ASP A 131 23.87 -7.22 -7.28
CA ASP A 131 24.57 -6.25 -8.12
C ASP A 131 24.47 -4.83 -7.53
N GLU A 132 25.62 -4.18 -7.34
CA GLU A 132 25.71 -2.87 -6.69
C GLU A 132 25.05 -1.75 -7.52
N PRO A 133 25.33 -1.60 -8.83
CA PRO A 133 24.61 -0.65 -9.69
C PRO A 133 23.09 -0.81 -9.64
N ALA A 134 22.57 -2.04 -9.73
CA ALA A 134 21.14 -2.30 -9.66
C ALA A 134 20.54 -1.89 -8.31
N ARG A 135 21.21 -2.23 -7.20
CA ARG A 135 20.80 -1.80 -5.85
C ARG A 135 20.78 -0.29 -5.70
N LEU A 136 21.80 0.40 -6.20
CA LEU A 136 21.88 1.86 -6.15
C LEU A 136 20.80 2.52 -7.02
N ALA A 137 20.39 1.90 -8.13
CA ALA A 137 19.26 2.38 -8.93
C ALA A 137 17.94 2.31 -8.14
N VAL A 138 17.68 1.21 -7.42
CA VAL A 138 16.51 1.07 -6.53
C VAL A 138 16.54 2.15 -5.44
N ASP A 139 17.68 2.38 -4.76
CA ASP A 139 17.76 3.42 -3.72
C ASP A 139 17.60 4.84 -4.29
N GLY A 140 18.11 5.07 -5.51
CA GLY A 140 17.91 6.32 -6.24
C GLY A 140 16.44 6.61 -6.49
N GLU A 141 15.71 5.66 -7.06
CA GLU A 141 14.27 5.81 -7.33
C GLU A 141 13.45 5.85 -6.03
N ARG A 142 13.85 5.10 -5.01
CA ARG A 142 13.27 5.16 -3.66
C ARG A 142 13.34 6.58 -3.10
N LYS A 143 14.49 7.26 -3.20
CA LYS A 143 14.65 8.66 -2.76
C LYS A 143 13.80 9.64 -3.58
N THR A 144 13.62 9.39 -4.88
CA THR A 144 12.71 10.18 -5.72
C THR A 144 11.26 9.99 -5.28
N PHE A 145 10.85 8.76 -5.01
CA PHE A 145 9.53 8.42 -4.49
C PHE A 145 9.28 9.04 -3.11
N GLU A 146 10.28 9.02 -2.23
CA GLU A 146 10.22 9.67 -0.91
C GLU A 146 9.95 11.17 -1.02
N LYS A 147 10.67 11.87 -1.88
CA LYS A 147 10.43 13.30 -2.15
C LYS A 147 9.02 13.55 -2.70
N LEU A 148 8.50 12.66 -3.54
CA LEU A 148 7.17 12.79 -4.11
C LEU A 148 6.09 12.75 -3.02
N PHE A 149 6.02 11.69 -2.21
CA PHE A 149 4.93 11.57 -1.24
C PHE A 149 5.09 12.52 -0.05
N THR A 150 6.33 12.85 0.35
CA THR A 150 6.57 13.88 1.39
C THR A 150 6.23 15.28 0.90
N GLY A 151 6.47 15.59 -0.38
CA GLY A 151 6.03 16.83 -1.01
C GLY A 151 4.51 16.94 -1.04
N ILE A 152 3.81 15.87 -1.43
CA ILE A 152 2.33 15.82 -1.40
C ILE A 152 1.81 15.99 0.03
N ALA A 153 2.43 15.32 1.00
CA ALA A 153 2.06 15.43 2.41
C ALA A 153 2.26 16.87 2.93
N ALA A 154 3.36 17.53 2.58
CA ALA A 154 3.60 18.92 2.94
C ALA A 154 2.57 19.87 2.30
N ASP A 155 2.32 19.73 0.99
CA ASP A 155 1.36 20.55 0.24
C ASP A 155 -0.07 20.41 0.77
N ARG A 156 -0.43 19.21 1.26
CA ARG A 156 -1.75 18.90 1.82
C ARG A 156 -1.79 18.92 3.33
N THR A 157 -0.68 19.29 3.98
CA THR A 157 -0.56 19.36 5.44
C THR A 157 -0.97 18.06 6.14
N LEU A 158 -0.58 16.94 5.53
CA LEU A 158 -0.81 15.60 6.03
C LEU A 158 0.40 15.15 6.85
N ASP A 159 0.14 14.47 7.96
CA ASP A 159 1.14 13.72 8.70
C ASP A 159 1.44 12.41 7.96
N VAL A 160 2.68 12.19 7.56
CA VAL A 160 3.09 11.02 6.75
C VAL A 160 2.93 9.68 7.48
N LYS A 161 2.83 9.67 8.81
CA LYS A 161 2.70 8.43 9.61
C LYS A 161 1.25 8.02 9.79
N THR A 162 0.37 9.00 9.92
CA THR A 162 -1.05 8.78 10.23
C THR A 162 -1.97 9.04 9.06
N GLY A 163 -1.51 9.77 8.04
CA GLY A 163 -2.29 10.18 6.87
C GLY A 163 -3.33 11.24 7.19
N LYS A 164 -3.34 11.72 8.44
CA LYS A 164 -4.31 12.72 8.91
C LYS A 164 -3.79 14.11 8.67
N LEU A 165 -4.71 15.05 8.53
CA LEU A 165 -4.39 16.47 8.56
C LEU A 165 -3.69 16.80 9.88
N VAL A 166 -2.57 17.51 9.79
CA VAL A 166 -1.84 18.00 10.95
C VAL A 166 -2.76 18.95 11.71
N GLU A 167 -2.96 18.66 12.99
CA GLU A 167 -3.85 19.41 13.88
C GLU A 167 -3.45 20.90 13.91
N GLY A 168 -4.43 21.79 13.82
CA GLY A 168 -4.19 23.24 13.72
C GLY A 168 -3.93 23.76 12.31
N THR A 169 -3.83 22.88 11.30
CA THR A 169 -3.82 23.36 9.92
C THR A 169 -5.20 23.84 9.53
N LYS A 170 -5.27 25.08 9.04
CA LYS A 170 -6.50 25.66 8.51
C LYS A 170 -6.87 24.89 7.25
N VAL A 171 -7.65 23.80 7.41
CA VAL A 171 -8.40 23.18 6.32
C VAL A 171 -9.00 24.32 5.55
N ILE A 172 -8.77 24.39 4.23
CA ILE A 172 -9.31 25.45 3.38
C ILE A 172 -10.79 25.53 3.72
N ALA A 173 -11.15 26.55 4.49
CA ALA A 173 -12.45 26.60 5.13
C ALA A 173 -13.43 26.59 3.97
N THR A 174 -14.21 25.52 3.88
CA THR A 174 -15.21 25.47 2.83
C THR A 174 -16.17 26.59 3.19
N PRO A 175 -16.33 27.62 2.34
CA PRO A 175 -17.23 28.72 2.66
C PRO A 175 -18.58 28.13 3.07
N ASP A 176 -19.17 28.68 4.12
CA ASP A 176 -20.49 28.24 4.54
C ASP A 176 -21.45 28.32 3.35
N ALA A 177 -22.25 27.27 3.18
CA ALA A 177 -23.19 27.24 2.08
C ALA A 177 -24.17 28.41 2.26
N PRO A 178 -24.34 29.28 1.25
CA PRO A 178 -25.32 30.35 1.36
C PRO A 178 -26.71 29.73 1.54
N THR A 179 -27.42 30.19 2.57
CA THR A 179 -28.75 29.71 2.91
C THR A 179 -29.80 30.58 2.25
N ALA A 180 -30.80 29.96 1.61
CA ALA A 180 -32.01 30.64 1.18
C ALA A 180 -33.23 30.10 1.95
N ASN A 181 -34.25 30.92 2.14
CA ASN A 181 -35.54 30.49 2.71
C ASN A 181 -36.67 30.66 1.68
N GLU A 182 -37.76 29.93 1.85
CA GLU A 182 -38.93 29.98 0.94
C GLU A 182 -39.67 31.33 0.97
N THR A 183 -39.33 32.22 1.90
CA THR A 183 -39.95 33.55 2.03
C THR A 183 -39.15 34.65 1.33
N GLN A 184 -37.95 34.35 0.81
CA GLN A 184 -37.11 35.29 0.09
C GLN A 184 -37.65 35.58 -1.31
N GLU A 185 -37.21 36.68 -1.91
CA GLU A 185 -37.58 36.99 -3.28
C GLU A 185 -36.98 35.95 -4.25
N THR A 186 -37.71 35.65 -5.31
CA THR A 186 -37.32 34.65 -6.33
C THR A 186 -35.91 34.91 -6.89
N ASP A 187 -35.56 36.17 -7.10
CA ASP A 187 -34.26 36.54 -7.67
C ASP A 187 -33.11 36.39 -6.65
N ASP A 188 -33.38 36.59 -5.35
CA ASP A 188 -32.42 36.28 -4.29
C ASP A 188 -32.14 34.77 -4.21
N ILE A 189 -33.18 33.94 -4.30
CA ILE A 189 -33.03 32.47 -4.32
C ILE A 189 -32.18 32.04 -5.52
N LYS A 190 -32.45 32.57 -6.72
CA LYS A 190 -31.62 32.29 -7.91
C LYS A 190 -30.17 32.72 -7.73
N ALA A 191 -29.92 33.90 -7.16
CA ALA A 191 -28.57 34.39 -6.90
C ALA A 191 -27.81 33.49 -5.90
N VAL A 192 -28.50 32.99 -4.86
CA VAL A 192 -27.96 31.99 -3.94
C VAL A 192 -27.66 30.67 -4.65
N THR A 193 -28.57 30.18 -5.50
CA THR A 193 -28.38 28.96 -6.30
C THR A 193 -27.18 29.07 -7.24
N GLU A 194 -26.95 30.23 -7.87
CA GLU A 194 -25.76 30.46 -8.70
C GLU A 194 -24.46 30.39 -7.87
N LYS A 195 -24.45 30.96 -6.66
CA LYS A 195 -23.31 30.86 -5.73
C LYS A 195 -23.06 29.40 -5.31
N LEU A 196 -24.12 28.62 -5.07
CA LEU A 196 -24.00 27.18 -4.81
C LEU A 196 -23.38 26.45 -6.01
N GLY A 197 -23.79 26.77 -7.24
CA GLY A 197 -23.20 26.21 -8.46
C GLY A 197 -21.68 26.42 -8.52
N LYS A 198 -21.20 27.62 -8.19
CA LYS A 198 -19.76 27.93 -8.12
C LYS A 198 -19.04 27.13 -7.02
N LEU A 199 -19.67 26.96 -5.84
CA LEU A 199 -19.12 26.14 -4.76
C LEU A 199 -19.04 24.66 -5.13
N ILE A 200 -20.07 24.12 -5.79
CA ILE A 200 -20.09 22.74 -6.30
C ILE A 200 -18.93 22.55 -7.28
N ALA A 201 -18.80 23.42 -8.29
CA ALA A 201 -17.72 23.33 -9.28
C ALA A 201 -16.32 23.40 -8.65
N ALA A 202 -16.13 24.27 -7.66
CA ALA A 202 -14.88 24.36 -6.91
C ALA A 202 -14.56 23.07 -6.15
N LYS A 203 -15.58 22.42 -5.54
CA LYS A 203 -15.42 21.15 -4.83
C LYS A 203 -15.16 19.97 -5.75
N THR A 204 -15.85 19.89 -6.89
CA THR A 204 -15.55 18.89 -7.92
C THR A 204 -14.11 19.03 -8.40
N LYS A 205 -13.66 20.24 -8.71
CA LYS A 205 -12.26 20.49 -9.10
C LYS A 205 -11.26 20.06 -8.02
N ALA A 206 -11.54 20.36 -6.74
CA ALA A 206 -10.68 19.95 -5.64
C ALA A 206 -10.60 18.41 -5.51
N THR A 207 -11.72 17.73 -5.73
CA THR A 207 -11.82 16.27 -5.77
C THR A 207 -10.97 15.70 -6.91
N ASP A 208 -11.04 16.27 -8.11
CA ASP A 208 -10.26 15.85 -9.27
C ASP A 208 -8.76 16.07 -9.07
N ASP A 209 -8.38 17.22 -8.53
CA ASP A 209 -6.99 17.54 -8.22
C ASP A 209 -6.43 16.58 -7.16
N THR A 210 -7.24 16.18 -6.18
CA THR A 210 -6.88 15.13 -5.20
C THR A 210 -6.72 13.77 -5.88
N GLY A 211 -7.62 13.42 -6.81
CA GLY A 211 -7.50 12.21 -7.63
C GLY A 211 -6.17 12.15 -8.40
N LYS A 212 -5.74 13.25 -9.01
CA LYS A 212 -4.45 13.34 -9.72
C LYS A 212 -3.25 13.12 -8.79
N LEU A 213 -3.32 13.57 -7.53
CA LEU A 213 -2.25 13.33 -6.56
C LEU A 213 -2.15 11.85 -6.19
N ILE A 214 -3.29 11.17 -5.98
CA ILE A 214 -3.34 9.72 -5.75
C ILE A 214 -2.70 8.98 -6.93
N SER A 215 -3.07 9.34 -8.17
CA SER A 215 -2.47 8.74 -9.37
C SER A 215 -0.96 8.97 -9.45
N LYS A 216 -0.46 10.15 -9.07
CA LYS A 216 0.99 10.41 -9.03
C LYS A 216 1.72 9.49 -8.06
N VAL A 217 1.17 9.26 -6.85
CA VAL A 217 1.77 8.32 -5.88
C VAL A 217 1.75 6.90 -6.43
N ALA A 218 0.66 6.48 -7.08
CA ALA A 218 0.59 5.17 -7.73
C ALA A 218 1.66 5.02 -8.83
N THR A 219 1.82 6.01 -9.71
CA THR A 219 2.88 6.02 -10.72
C THR A 219 4.28 5.97 -10.10
N GLY A 220 4.53 6.75 -9.04
CA GLY A 220 5.82 6.70 -8.34
C GLY A 220 6.09 5.33 -7.70
N THR A 221 5.06 4.67 -7.18
CA THR A 221 5.16 3.30 -6.65
C THR A 221 5.52 2.32 -7.78
N GLN A 222 4.87 2.43 -8.94
CA GLN A 222 5.16 1.58 -10.09
C GLN A 222 6.58 1.82 -10.62
N ASN A 223 7.01 3.07 -10.78
CA ASN A 223 8.37 3.39 -11.21
C ASN A 223 9.42 2.75 -10.27
N LEU A 224 9.18 2.79 -8.96
CA LEU A 224 10.05 2.12 -8.00
C LEU A 224 10.04 0.61 -8.20
N LEU A 225 8.86 -0.02 -8.36
CA LEU A 225 8.75 -1.45 -8.65
C LEU A 225 9.46 -1.85 -9.95
N ASP A 226 9.43 -1.00 -10.97
CA ASP A 226 10.08 -1.25 -12.26
C ASP A 226 11.62 -1.25 -12.19
N THR A 227 12.21 -0.82 -11.06
CA THR A 227 13.66 -0.93 -10.81
C THR A 227 14.11 -2.27 -10.25
N PHE A 228 13.18 -3.07 -9.69
CA PHE A 228 13.50 -4.36 -9.07
C PHE A 228 13.96 -5.46 -10.04
N PRO A 229 13.49 -5.56 -11.30
CA PRO A 229 13.92 -6.61 -12.22
C PRO A 229 15.44 -6.74 -12.35
N ALA A 230 16.17 -5.63 -12.42
CA ALA A 230 17.64 -5.66 -12.51
C ALA A 230 18.29 -6.30 -11.27
N VAL A 231 17.76 -6.00 -10.07
CA VAL A 231 18.23 -6.63 -8.83
C VAL A 231 17.91 -8.13 -8.83
N ILE A 232 16.69 -8.50 -9.23
CA ILE A 232 16.23 -9.89 -9.30
C ILE A 232 17.09 -10.71 -10.27
N GLU A 233 17.39 -10.17 -11.45
CA GLU A 233 18.24 -10.81 -12.46
C GLU A 233 19.66 -11.08 -11.95
N SER A 234 20.16 -10.26 -11.02
CA SER A 234 21.48 -10.45 -10.41
C SER A 234 21.52 -11.56 -9.35
N VAL A 235 20.38 -11.90 -8.72
CA VAL A 235 20.32 -12.81 -7.58
C VAL A 235 20.92 -14.19 -7.88
N PRO A 236 20.61 -14.88 -9.00
CA PRO A 236 21.16 -16.22 -9.24
C PRO A 236 22.69 -16.25 -9.27
N ALA A 237 23.33 -15.26 -9.91
CA ALA A 237 24.78 -15.21 -10.03
C ALA A 237 25.45 -14.92 -8.68
N HIS A 238 24.99 -13.89 -7.96
CA HIS A 238 25.55 -13.54 -6.64
C HIS A 238 25.26 -14.60 -5.59
N GLY A 239 24.06 -15.17 -5.59
CA GLY A 239 23.66 -16.25 -4.69
C GLY A 239 24.51 -17.51 -4.89
N GLN A 240 24.76 -17.91 -6.14
CA GLN A 240 25.64 -19.05 -6.43
C GLN A 240 27.09 -18.76 -6.02
N GLY A 241 27.63 -17.58 -6.35
CA GLY A 241 28.98 -17.20 -5.92
C GLY A 241 29.16 -17.24 -4.40
N ARG A 242 28.11 -16.91 -3.63
CA ARG A 242 28.10 -17.04 -2.18
C ARG A 242 28.08 -18.49 -1.70
N LEU A 243 27.28 -19.35 -2.32
CA LEU A 243 27.26 -20.79 -2.02
C LEU A 243 28.62 -21.44 -2.30
N ASP A 244 29.30 -21.01 -3.36
CA ASP A 244 30.62 -21.50 -3.75
C ASP A 244 31.73 -20.97 -2.83
N GLY A 245 31.61 -19.73 -2.35
CA GLY A 245 32.54 -19.13 -1.40
C GLY A 245 32.36 -19.60 0.05
N SER A 246 31.20 -20.15 0.39
CA SER A 246 30.81 -20.51 1.77
C SER A 246 30.71 -22.02 1.97
N VAL A 247 31.67 -22.79 1.47
CA VAL A 247 31.61 -24.26 1.43
C VAL A 247 31.52 -24.94 2.80
N SER A 248 31.96 -24.27 3.86
CA SER A 248 31.90 -24.79 5.22
C SER A 248 30.60 -24.47 5.96
N ALA A 249 29.70 -23.67 5.37
CA ALA A 249 28.38 -23.44 5.93
C ALA A 249 27.56 -24.74 6.03
N GLY A 250 26.71 -24.80 7.05
CA GLY A 250 25.78 -25.90 7.27
C GLY A 250 24.87 -26.16 6.06
N GLN A 251 24.54 -27.44 5.84
CA GLN A 251 23.76 -27.86 4.68
C GLN A 251 22.36 -27.24 4.68
N GLY A 252 21.73 -27.08 5.86
CA GLY A 252 20.40 -26.49 5.99
C GLY A 252 20.36 -25.03 5.54
N GLU A 253 21.36 -24.21 5.90
CA GLU A 253 21.45 -22.82 5.46
C GLU A 253 21.71 -22.73 3.95
N ARG A 254 22.57 -23.60 3.42
CA ARG A 254 22.86 -23.66 1.97
C ARG A 254 21.62 -24.09 1.16
N ASP A 255 20.85 -25.05 1.66
CA ASP A 255 19.58 -25.47 1.04
C ASP A 255 18.54 -24.35 1.08
N ALA A 256 18.45 -23.61 2.20
CA ALA A 256 17.57 -22.46 2.33
C ALA A 256 17.92 -21.35 1.33
N LEU A 257 19.20 -21.03 1.15
CA LEU A 257 19.66 -20.07 0.15
C LEU A 257 19.36 -20.56 -1.28
N THR A 258 19.57 -21.84 -1.55
CA THR A 258 19.23 -22.45 -2.86
C THR A 258 17.74 -22.34 -3.16
N ALA A 259 16.89 -22.61 -2.17
CA ALA A 259 15.44 -22.46 -2.29
C ALA A 259 15.03 -20.98 -2.52
N ALA A 260 15.66 -20.04 -1.81
CA ALA A 260 15.42 -18.61 -2.00
C ALA A 260 15.82 -18.13 -3.41
N ILE A 261 16.95 -18.61 -3.96
CA ILE A 261 17.35 -18.33 -5.34
C ILE A 261 16.32 -18.90 -6.33
N ALA A 262 15.83 -20.12 -6.09
CA ALA A 262 14.83 -20.75 -6.95
C ALA A 262 13.48 -20.01 -6.94
N ALA A 263 13.11 -19.37 -5.84
CA ALA A 263 11.86 -18.62 -5.70
C ALA A 263 11.73 -17.46 -6.72
N PHE A 264 12.85 -16.85 -7.14
CA PHE A 264 12.83 -15.80 -8.18
C PHE A 264 12.41 -16.27 -9.57
N LYS A 265 12.31 -17.59 -9.80
CA LYS A 265 11.76 -18.13 -11.05
C LYS A 265 10.24 -18.00 -11.11
N ASP A 266 9.57 -17.80 -9.97
CA ASP A 266 8.14 -17.55 -9.93
C ASP A 266 7.86 -16.07 -10.20
N LYS A 267 7.35 -15.78 -11.40
CA LYS A 267 6.97 -14.43 -11.84
C LYS A 267 5.83 -13.80 -11.03
N LYS A 268 5.13 -14.58 -10.18
CA LYS A 268 4.03 -14.09 -9.35
C LYS A 268 4.48 -13.68 -7.95
N ALA A 269 5.71 -13.97 -7.57
CA ALA A 269 6.20 -13.66 -6.24
C ALA A 269 6.36 -12.15 -6.03
N ASN A 270 6.01 -11.66 -4.84
CA ASN A 270 6.26 -10.26 -4.49
C ASN A 270 7.78 -10.04 -4.42
N PRO A 271 8.34 -9.09 -5.21
CA PRO A 271 9.78 -8.90 -5.30
C PRO A 271 10.40 -8.48 -3.96
N VAL A 272 9.69 -7.68 -3.15
CA VAL A 272 10.17 -7.22 -1.84
C VAL A 272 10.25 -8.38 -0.86
N GLU A 273 9.21 -9.20 -0.78
CA GLU A 273 9.19 -10.37 0.11
C GLU A 273 10.25 -11.40 -0.29
N THR A 274 10.38 -11.67 -1.60
CA THR A 274 11.34 -12.65 -2.12
C THR A 274 12.78 -12.21 -1.89
N LEU A 275 13.11 -10.93 -2.12
CA LEU A 275 14.43 -10.38 -1.82
C LEU A 275 14.72 -10.33 -0.32
N THR A 276 13.71 -10.09 0.52
CA THR A 276 13.86 -10.15 1.98
C THR A 276 14.22 -11.56 2.44
N ALA A 277 13.51 -12.58 1.92
CA ALA A 277 13.81 -13.98 2.23
C ALA A 277 15.20 -14.39 1.75
N TYR A 278 15.60 -13.96 0.54
CA TYR A 278 16.94 -14.16 0.01
C TYR A 278 18.02 -13.50 0.88
N ALA A 279 17.83 -12.25 1.31
CA ALA A 279 18.79 -11.55 2.17
C ALA A 279 18.98 -12.27 3.50
N ALA A 280 17.89 -12.73 4.12
CA ALA A 280 17.95 -13.51 5.36
C ALA A 280 18.70 -14.85 5.17
N ALA A 281 18.42 -15.57 4.08
CA ALA A 281 19.11 -16.83 3.79
C ALA A 281 20.61 -16.62 3.47
N ALA A 282 20.95 -15.57 2.73
CA ALA A 282 22.33 -15.22 2.40
C ALA A 282 23.15 -14.82 3.62
N GLU A 283 22.52 -14.17 4.61
CA GLU A 283 23.14 -13.85 5.89
C GLU A 283 23.31 -15.08 6.77
N ALA A 284 22.32 -15.98 6.81
CA ALA A 284 22.41 -17.23 7.56
C ALA A 284 23.57 -18.12 7.05
N VAL A 285 23.75 -18.23 5.73
CA VAL A 285 24.89 -18.95 5.12
C VAL A 285 26.22 -18.33 5.54
N ARG A 286 26.33 -16.99 5.51
CA ARG A 286 27.54 -16.28 5.93
C ARG A 286 27.85 -16.52 7.40
N ALA A 287 26.89 -16.33 8.28
CA ALA A 287 27.06 -16.55 9.72
C ALA A 287 27.45 -18.00 10.04
N SER A 288 26.85 -18.97 9.34
CA SER A 288 27.17 -20.39 9.48
C SER A 288 28.60 -20.70 9.04
N HIS A 289 29.02 -20.19 7.87
CA HIS A 289 30.41 -20.31 7.40
C HIS A 289 31.41 -19.70 8.39
N ASP A 290 31.18 -18.45 8.81
CA ASP A 290 32.09 -17.72 9.70
C ASP A 290 32.23 -18.42 11.07
N ALA A 291 31.13 -18.98 11.59
CA ALA A 291 31.15 -19.76 12.82
C ALA A 291 32.00 -21.04 12.68
N VAL A 292 31.88 -21.75 11.56
CA VAL A 292 32.66 -22.98 11.31
C VAL A 292 34.15 -22.65 11.12
N GLU A 293 34.48 -21.59 10.39
CA GLU A 293 35.89 -21.18 10.23
C GLU A 293 36.50 -20.67 11.55
N ALA A 294 35.72 -19.95 12.37
CA ALA A 294 36.15 -19.55 13.71
C ALA A 294 36.39 -20.75 14.62
N GLN A 295 35.53 -21.77 14.56
CA GLN A 295 35.73 -23.02 15.31
C GLN A 295 37.02 -23.73 14.88
N LYS A 296 37.25 -23.89 13.57
CA LYS A 296 38.48 -24.51 13.05
C LYS A 296 39.73 -23.75 13.50
N ALA A 297 39.69 -22.43 13.47
CA ALA A 297 40.81 -21.59 13.93
C ALA A 297 41.08 -21.78 15.42
N ALA A 298 40.02 -21.85 16.25
CA ALA A 298 40.15 -22.11 17.69
C ALA A 298 40.71 -23.51 17.99
N GLU A 299 40.24 -24.54 17.29
CA GLU A 299 40.75 -25.91 17.43
C GLU A 299 42.21 -26.01 17.01
N ALA A 300 42.61 -25.35 15.91
CA ALA A 300 44.00 -25.32 15.46
C ALA A 300 44.91 -24.60 16.48
N ALA A 301 44.45 -23.50 17.08
CA ALA A 301 45.20 -22.78 18.11
C ALA A 301 45.38 -23.64 19.38
N ALA A 302 44.32 -24.34 19.81
CA ALA A 302 44.38 -25.25 20.94
C ALA A 302 45.35 -26.43 20.69
N ALA A 303 45.31 -27.01 19.50
CA ALA A 303 46.23 -28.07 19.10
C ALA A 303 47.69 -27.60 19.08
N ALA A 304 47.95 -26.39 18.57
CA ALA A 304 49.28 -25.79 18.57
C ALA A 304 49.82 -25.56 19.99
N GLN A 305 48.97 -25.09 20.90
CA GLN A 305 49.36 -24.89 22.30
C GLN A 305 49.65 -26.21 23.01
N ALA A 306 48.82 -27.24 22.80
CA ALA A 306 49.06 -28.57 23.35
C ALA A 306 50.40 -29.16 22.87
N ALA A 307 50.72 -29.01 21.58
CA ALA A 307 51.99 -29.44 21.01
C ALA A 307 53.20 -28.66 21.60
N ALA A 308 53.05 -27.36 21.83
CA ALA A 308 54.09 -26.55 22.48
C ALA A 308 54.35 -26.97 23.93
N ASP A 309 53.28 -27.23 24.69
CA ASP A 309 53.38 -27.71 26.08
C ASP A 309 54.04 -29.10 26.15
N GLU A 310 53.72 -29.99 25.22
CA GLU A 310 54.37 -31.30 25.12
C GLU A 310 55.85 -31.19 24.77
N ALA A 311 56.21 -30.34 23.80
CA ALA A 311 57.60 -30.07 23.45
C ALA A 311 58.41 -29.48 24.61
N ALA A 312 57.79 -28.59 25.40
CA ALA A 312 58.40 -28.01 26.60
C ALA A 312 58.66 -29.08 27.68
N ARG A 313 57.71 -30.00 27.90
CA ARG A 313 57.87 -31.13 28.84
C ARG A 313 59.01 -32.05 28.43
N ASN A 314 59.14 -32.36 27.14
CA ASN A 314 60.20 -33.24 26.64
C ASN A 314 61.59 -32.59 26.67
N SER A 315 61.68 -31.26 26.57
CA SER A 315 62.97 -30.54 26.56
C SER A 315 63.53 -30.26 27.97
N GLY A 316 62.72 -30.35 29.03
CA GLY A 316 63.13 -30.07 30.41
C GLY A 316 63.75 -31.24 31.18
N GLY A 317 63.78 -32.46 30.62
CA GLY A 317 64.18 -33.69 31.32
C GLY A 317 65.69 -33.97 31.43
N GLY A 318 66.55 -33.02 31.03
CA GLY A 318 67.98 -33.27 30.77
C GLY A 318 68.98 -32.74 31.81
N TYR A 319 68.69 -32.76 33.11
CA TYR A 319 69.72 -32.53 34.15
C TYR A 319 69.48 -33.41 35.39
N SER A 320 69.73 -34.71 35.24
CA SER A 320 70.02 -35.59 36.37
C SER A 320 71.18 -36.51 36.00
N GLY A 321 72.39 -35.97 36.17
CA GLY A 321 73.63 -36.69 35.97
C GLY A 321 74.82 -35.93 36.54
N GLY A 322 75.03 -36.05 37.86
CA GLY A 322 76.37 -35.96 38.44
C GLY A 322 76.60 -34.96 39.58
N GLY A 323 76.48 -35.45 40.82
CA GLY A 323 77.64 -35.40 41.74
C GLY A 323 77.60 -34.44 42.94
N GLY A 324 77.46 -35.03 44.13
CA GLY A 324 78.00 -34.55 45.41
C GLY A 324 77.21 -33.41 46.06
N GLY A 325 76.73 -33.49 47.29
CA GLY A 325 77.18 -34.24 48.44
C GLY A 325 77.11 -33.27 49.63
N GLY A 326 76.53 -33.71 50.74
CA GLY A 326 76.72 -33.06 52.04
C GLY A 326 75.52 -32.25 52.58
N GLY A 327 74.86 -32.84 53.57
CA GLY A 327 74.89 -32.28 54.92
C GLY A 327 73.80 -31.28 55.32
N GLY A 328 73.16 -31.58 56.46
CA GLY A 328 72.41 -30.64 57.30
C GLY A 328 70.97 -30.45 56.83
N GLY A 329 69.94 -30.70 57.63
CA GLY A 329 69.81 -30.35 59.03
C GLY A 329 69.10 -28.99 59.13
N GLY A 330 67.90 -28.98 59.69
CA GLY A 330 67.16 -27.77 60.09
C GLY A 330 65.78 -27.68 59.44
N ASN A 331 64.70 -27.90 60.17
CA ASN A 331 64.00 -26.94 61.05
C ASN A 331 63.12 -25.91 60.31
N SER A 332 61.83 -25.95 60.69
CA SER A 332 60.97 -24.79 61.01
C SER A 332 60.36 -23.93 59.91
N GLY A 333 59.04 -23.75 60.04
CA GLY A 333 58.30 -22.52 59.65
C GLY A 333 57.91 -22.48 58.17
N GLY A 334 56.71 -22.07 57.77
CA GLY A 334 55.66 -21.33 58.44
C GLY A 334 54.94 -20.50 57.39
N GLY A 335 53.61 -20.36 57.52
CA GLY A 335 52.78 -19.41 56.76
C GLY A 335 52.47 -19.81 55.32
N GLY A 336 51.28 -19.60 54.79
CA GLY A 336 50.10 -18.92 55.33
C GLY A 336 49.22 -18.50 54.16
N GLY A 337 47.92 -18.83 54.23
CA GLY A 337 46.81 -18.11 53.60
C GLY A 337 46.69 -18.18 52.06
N TYR A 338 45.54 -17.99 51.43
CA TYR A 338 44.21 -17.58 51.87
C TYR A 338 43.20 -18.00 50.78
N SER A 339 41.92 -18.07 51.17
CA SER A 339 40.69 -17.80 50.36
C SER A 339 40.38 -18.72 49.15
N GLY A 340 39.18 -19.26 48.97
CA GLY A 340 37.91 -19.06 49.67
C GLY A 340 36.74 -19.23 48.70
N GLY A 341 35.65 -19.85 49.18
CA GLY A 341 34.28 -19.76 48.63
C GLY A 341 34.00 -20.59 47.36
N GLY A 342 32.89 -21.30 47.23
CA GLY A 342 31.69 -21.38 48.05
C GLY A 342 30.50 -21.87 47.20
N GLY A 343 29.57 -22.57 47.86
CA GLY A 343 28.17 -22.76 47.42
C GLY A 343 27.94 -23.80 46.31
N GLY A 344 26.97 -24.71 46.37
CA GLY A 344 25.82 -24.83 47.28
C GLY A 344 24.52 -24.98 46.49
N GLY A 345 23.73 -26.01 46.84
CA GLY A 345 22.30 -26.18 46.52
C GLY A 345 22.01 -26.67 45.09
N ASN A 346 20.90 -27.33 44.77
CA ASN A 346 19.71 -27.85 45.47
C ASN A 346 19.04 -28.79 44.43
N SER A 347 18.58 -29.98 44.77
CA SER A 347 17.18 -30.29 45.12
C SER A 347 16.12 -29.91 44.07
N GLY A 348 15.62 -30.91 43.34
CA GLY A 348 14.19 -31.29 43.36
C GLY A 348 13.15 -30.50 42.56
N GLY A 349 12.05 -31.20 42.26
CA GLY A 349 10.75 -30.66 41.81
C GLY A 349 10.61 -30.67 40.29
N GLY A 350 9.71 -31.46 39.70
CA GLY A 350 8.25 -31.22 39.68
C GLY A 350 7.95 -30.53 38.35
N GLY A 351 7.21 -31.12 37.41
CA GLY A 351 5.78 -31.33 37.50
C GLY A 351 5.04 -30.21 36.77
N GLY A 352 4.17 -30.57 35.81
CA GLY A 352 3.32 -29.63 35.05
C GLY A 352 3.81 -29.50 33.60
N GLY A 353 3.03 -29.78 32.56
CA GLY A 353 1.58 -29.69 32.45
C GLY A 353 1.22 -28.48 31.60
N GLY A 354 0.69 -28.73 30.41
CA GLY A 354 -0.09 -27.77 29.65
C GLY A 354 0.68 -26.84 28.72
N GLY A 355 0.08 -26.60 27.55
CA GLY A 355 0.48 -25.52 26.66
C GLY A 355 0.62 -26.00 25.23
N GLY A 356 -0.51 -26.24 24.57
CA GLY A 356 -0.53 -26.44 23.13
C GLY A 356 0.17 -25.28 22.43
N SER A 357 1.02 -25.62 21.47
CA SER A 357 1.54 -24.66 20.51
C SER A 357 0.37 -24.15 19.66
N SER A 358 -0.31 -23.11 20.14
CA SER A 358 -0.96 -22.18 19.24
C SER A 358 0.14 -21.62 18.37
N SER A 359 0.14 -22.05 17.12
CA SER A 359 0.83 -21.39 16.04
C SER A 359 0.40 -19.92 16.01
N ASP A 360 1.18 -19.05 16.63
CA ASP A 360 1.28 -17.64 16.28
C ASP A 360 1.98 -17.55 14.92
N GLY A 361 1.35 -18.15 13.90
CA GLY A 361 1.59 -17.78 12.53
C GLY A 361 1.07 -16.36 12.40
N GLY A 362 1.99 -15.39 12.32
CA GLY A 362 1.65 -14.05 11.89
C GLY A 362 0.87 -14.16 10.58
N TYR A 363 -0.43 -13.93 10.65
CA TYR A 363 -1.27 -13.85 9.47
C TYR A 363 -0.86 -12.60 8.73
N THR A 364 -0.06 -12.76 7.68
CA THR A 364 0.14 -11.71 6.69
C THR A 364 -1.19 -11.51 5.97
N ILE A 365 -1.69 -10.27 6.03
CA ILE A 365 -2.85 -9.84 5.26
C ILE A 365 -2.39 -9.72 3.81
N GLY A 366 -2.54 -10.79 3.03
CA GLY A 366 -2.31 -10.73 1.58
C GLY A 366 -3.48 -10.04 0.90
N VAL A 367 -3.24 -8.89 0.28
CA VAL A 367 -4.25 -8.17 -0.51
C VAL A 367 -4.30 -8.79 -1.91
N GLY A 368 -5.28 -9.64 -2.16
CA GLY A 368 -5.51 -10.24 -3.48
C GLY A 368 -6.48 -9.39 -4.32
N SER A 369 -6.00 -8.86 -5.44
CA SER A 369 -6.79 -8.04 -6.38
C SER A 369 -7.56 -8.88 -7.39
N ASN A 370 -8.59 -9.65 -7.00
CA ASN A 370 -9.56 -10.15 -7.99
C ASN A 370 -10.86 -10.68 -7.37
N MET A 371 -11.88 -9.83 -7.24
CA MET A 371 -13.25 -10.26 -6.96
C MET A 371 -14.18 -9.63 -8.00
N THR A 372 -14.60 -10.43 -8.98
CA THR A 372 -15.58 -10.04 -9.98
C THR A 372 -16.99 -10.19 -9.42
N CYS A 373 -17.77 -9.11 -9.47
CA CYS A 373 -19.21 -9.16 -9.22
C CYS A 373 -19.87 -9.94 -10.35
N ASN A 374 -20.13 -11.22 -10.14
CA ASN A 374 -20.72 -12.07 -11.18
C ASN A 374 -22.24 -11.88 -11.35
N ASN A 375 -22.93 -11.23 -10.39
CA ASN A 375 -24.37 -10.96 -10.47
C ASN A 375 -24.74 -9.62 -9.82
N ALA A 376 -25.42 -8.77 -10.58
CA ALA A 376 -26.05 -7.54 -10.08
C ALA A 376 -27.08 -7.85 -8.99
N GLY A 377 -26.99 -7.20 -7.83
CA GLY A 377 -27.91 -7.42 -6.71
C GLY A 377 -27.73 -8.74 -5.94
N GLY A 378 -26.75 -9.57 -6.29
CA GLY A 378 -26.44 -10.82 -5.57
C GLY A 378 -25.56 -10.57 -4.34
N SER A 379 -25.93 -11.14 -3.20
CA SER A 379 -25.07 -11.26 -2.02
C SER A 379 -24.05 -12.37 -2.23
N ASN A 380 -22.77 -12.06 -2.07
CA ASN A 380 -21.68 -13.03 -2.15
C ASN A 380 -20.97 -13.11 -0.79
N SER A 381 -20.39 -14.27 -0.49
CA SER A 381 -19.61 -14.49 0.73
C SER A 381 -18.36 -15.32 0.46
N SER A 382 -17.31 -15.05 1.21
CA SER A 382 -16.06 -15.83 1.18
C SER A 382 -15.63 -16.15 2.61
N SER A 383 -15.29 -17.42 2.85
CA SER A 383 -14.81 -17.93 4.13
C SER A 383 -13.37 -18.42 3.98
N GLY A 384 -12.45 -17.86 4.76
CA GLY A 384 -11.07 -18.35 4.87
C GLY A 384 -10.02 -17.25 4.75
N GLY A 385 -9.37 -16.96 5.90
CA GLY A 385 -7.98 -16.52 6.06
C GLY A 385 -7.45 -15.24 5.39
N LEU A 386 -8.04 -14.75 4.30
CA LEU A 386 -7.45 -13.69 3.47
C LEU A 386 -8.41 -12.51 3.35
N LEU A 387 -8.04 -11.36 3.92
CA LEU A 387 -8.85 -10.15 3.91
C LEU A 387 -8.81 -9.53 2.50
N LEU A 388 -9.74 -9.96 1.65
CA LEU A 388 -9.94 -9.41 0.33
C LEU A 388 -10.78 -8.14 0.45
N ILE A 389 -10.18 -7.00 0.12
CA ILE A 389 -10.92 -5.74 0.00
C ILE A 389 -11.66 -5.80 -1.34
N PRO A 390 -13.01 -5.71 -1.35
CA PRO A 390 -13.74 -5.71 -2.60
C PRO A 390 -13.36 -4.50 -3.48
N GLY A 391 -13.26 -4.72 -4.80
CA GLY A 391 -13.05 -3.65 -5.76
C GLY A 391 -14.19 -2.63 -5.81
N LEU A 392 -14.03 -1.59 -6.64
CA LEU A 392 -14.83 -0.34 -6.70
C LEU A 392 -16.36 -0.47 -6.93
N ASN A 393 -16.93 -1.68 -6.99
CA ASN A 393 -18.34 -1.94 -7.32
C ASN A 393 -19.17 -2.57 -6.19
N VAL A 394 -18.77 -2.37 -4.93
CA VAL A 394 -19.49 -2.89 -3.76
C VAL A 394 -20.30 -1.79 -3.07
N ALA A 395 -21.61 -2.05 -2.90
CA ALA A 395 -22.58 -1.16 -2.27
C ALA A 395 -22.40 -1.13 -0.75
N SER A 396 -22.20 -2.31 -0.15
CA SER A 396 -21.92 -2.47 1.27
C SER A 396 -21.25 -3.81 1.55
N TYR A 397 -20.45 -3.87 2.61
CA TYR A 397 -19.85 -5.11 3.11
C TYR A 397 -19.95 -5.18 4.63
N TRP A 398 -19.97 -6.39 5.18
CA TRP A 398 -19.83 -6.63 6.61
C TRP A 398 -19.08 -7.94 6.87
N VAL A 399 -18.46 -8.03 8.04
CA VAL A 399 -17.73 -9.22 8.48
C VAL A 399 -18.54 -9.91 9.58
N SER A 400 -18.69 -11.22 9.49
CA SER A 400 -19.32 -12.04 10.54
C SER A 400 -18.41 -13.19 10.94
N GLY A 401 -18.30 -13.47 12.23
CA GLY A 401 -17.57 -14.63 12.76
C GLY A 401 -16.65 -14.30 13.93
N GLY A 402 -16.04 -15.33 14.50
CA GLY A 402 -15.16 -15.27 15.68
C GLY A 402 -13.69 -15.55 15.34
N PRO A 403 -12.79 -15.52 16.34
CA PRO A 403 -11.39 -15.85 16.16
C PRO A 403 -11.24 -17.24 15.54
N GLY A 404 -10.65 -17.32 14.35
CA GLY A 404 -10.41 -18.57 13.61
C GLY A 404 -11.46 -18.94 12.55
N ASN A 405 -12.61 -18.25 12.49
CA ASN A 405 -13.57 -18.42 11.40
C ASN A 405 -14.39 -17.14 11.20
N TRP A 406 -13.96 -16.34 10.23
CA TRP A 406 -14.67 -15.14 9.80
C TRP A 406 -15.05 -15.26 8.33
N THR A 407 -16.16 -14.62 7.96
CA THR A 407 -16.74 -14.57 6.63
C THR A 407 -16.98 -13.11 6.29
N VAL A 408 -16.49 -12.65 5.14
CA VAL A 408 -16.86 -11.34 4.60
C VAL A 408 -18.06 -11.54 3.68
N HIS A 409 -19.08 -10.72 3.89
CA HIS A 409 -20.25 -10.61 3.03
C HIS A 409 -20.18 -9.28 2.31
N TRP A 410 -20.49 -9.27 1.02
CA TRP A 410 -20.61 -8.03 0.25
C TRP A 410 -21.80 -8.07 -0.70
N THR A 411 -22.32 -6.88 -1.00
CA THR A 411 -23.39 -6.67 -1.97
C THR A 411 -22.87 -5.81 -3.11
N CYS A 412 -23.10 -6.26 -4.34
CA CYS A 412 -22.71 -5.51 -5.53
C CYS A 412 -23.72 -4.39 -5.81
N ASN A 413 -23.26 -3.24 -6.29
CA ASN A 413 -24.18 -2.22 -6.83
C ASN A 413 -24.97 -2.84 -7.99
N ALA A 414 -26.28 -2.63 -8.02
CA ALA A 414 -27.03 -2.88 -9.24
C ALA A 414 -26.51 -1.92 -10.32
N PRO A 415 -26.33 -2.36 -11.57
CA PRO A 415 -26.10 -1.42 -12.66
C PRO A 415 -27.30 -0.47 -12.69
N ASP A 416 -27.04 0.83 -12.77
CA ASP A 416 -28.06 1.84 -13.02
C ASP A 416 -28.71 1.51 -14.38
N ASP A 417 -29.82 0.75 -14.37
CA ASP A 417 -30.57 0.41 -15.56
C ASP A 417 -31.52 1.54 -15.99
N GLY A 418 -31.46 2.69 -15.30
CA GLY A 418 -32.26 3.87 -15.59
C GLY A 418 -33.77 3.65 -15.41
N SER A 419 -34.20 2.55 -14.79
CA SER A 419 -35.60 2.20 -14.60
C SER A 419 -36.04 2.37 -13.14
N SER A 420 -36.05 3.61 -12.66
CA SER A 420 -36.86 3.93 -11.47
C SER A 420 -38.32 4.10 -11.90
N ASP A 421 -39.11 3.06 -11.67
CA ASP A 421 -40.57 3.09 -11.73
C ASP A 421 -41.13 4.12 -10.72
N TRP A 422 -41.93 5.06 -11.27
CA TRP A 422 -42.81 6.10 -10.68
C TRP A 422 -42.22 7.44 -10.22
#